data_AF-A0A927UAU1-F1
#
_entry.id   AF-A0A927UAU1-F1
#
_cell.length_a   1.000
_cell.length_b   1.000
_cell.length_c   1.000
_cell.angle_alpha   90.00
_cell.angle_beta   90.00
_cell.angle_gamma   90.00
#
_symmetry.space_group_name_H-M   'P 1'
#
loop_
_entity.id
_entity.type
_entity.pdbx_description
1 polymer ?
#
loop_
_entity_poly.entity_id
_entity_poly.type
_entity_poly.pdbx_seq_one_letter_code
_entity_poly.pdbx_strand_id
1 'polypeptide(L)'
;MKLSKRFLVFTIIIAFVLIWKLNNWNDRYAAVEAFRGATLNEDVLYPLMSKNLNDAGQLKVYVNGEQLASTQSNIMLDDGLNPVGSLNFIRSQLKGSAFMEDENSAVVQITNNIYEFIDGNLTATENGDDMELAIAPSLHLGELYIGLEDLCNVFDYEYSYDKSAYTVTIDFDKSPRLPSKYDLRSVNRVSTIRNQGSTATCWACASLEALESSLLPAKPYLFSVDSMINENSFGLDESAGGKYTMALAYLLSWQGPSIETNASTNSIISNLKSNDEKSQPQIHLQEAHFYDSENLDEIKQAVYQYGGVSSSIYASVATSNLTRSSSYNIRTNSYCYTGNSKPNHDVVIIGWDDKYPAENFSEDVPKDGAFICQNSWGTGFGDDGVFYISYYDSNIGNQAVSYVSIDTNNTYNYIYQSDLCGWVGQIGYNKQWAYGANTFVADADQQIEAAGFYALGKDTSYQIYFVSNYENTSTLSDKELVAAGTVSNRGYYTIKFNSAKPVKKGESFAIVLYVNTPETKRPLAVEYATDKMTQAVDITDGKGFISNNGLDWENVEDAVKSNLCIKAYANNVMEVFEEETKKVSK
;
A
#
# COMPACT_ATOMS: atom_id res chain seq x y z
N MET A 1 -21.54 67.78 33.10
CA MET A 1 -20.25 67.25 33.57
C MET A 1 -19.14 67.74 32.65
N LYS A 2 -18.32 68.69 33.11
CA LYS A 2 -17.11 69.16 32.41
C LYS A 2 -16.02 68.09 32.56
N LEU A 3 -16.07 67.05 31.73
CA LEU A 3 -14.94 66.14 31.57
C LEU A 3 -13.84 66.91 30.83
N SER A 4 -12.91 67.36 31.65
CA SER A 4 -11.75 68.19 31.37
C SER A 4 -11.00 67.78 30.11
N LYS A 5 -10.61 68.76 29.27
CA LYS A 5 -9.66 68.60 28.16
C LYS A 5 -8.39 67.83 28.55
N ARG A 6 -8.06 67.77 29.85
CA ARG A 6 -6.96 66.97 30.39
C ARG A 6 -7.18 65.47 30.24
N PHE A 7 -8.41 64.96 30.32
CA PHE A 7 -8.68 63.53 30.09
C PHE A 7 -8.48 63.14 28.63
N LEU A 8 -8.94 63.97 27.68
CA LEU A 8 -8.72 63.71 26.25
C LEU A 8 -7.23 63.67 25.90
N VAL A 9 -6.44 64.60 26.44
CA VAL A 9 -4.99 64.61 26.27
C VAL A 9 -4.35 63.39 26.92
N PHE A 10 -4.81 62.98 28.10
CA PHE A 10 -4.31 61.79 28.78
C PHE A 10 -4.65 60.50 28.02
N THR A 11 -5.84 60.39 27.43
CA THR A 11 -6.24 59.26 26.59
C THR A 11 -5.45 59.22 25.29
N ILE A 12 -5.16 60.37 24.67
CA ILE A 12 -4.30 60.45 23.48
C ILE A 12 -2.87 60.03 23.81
N ILE A 13 -2.33 60.45 24.97
CA ILE A 13 -0.99 60.03 25.42
C ILE A 13 -0.96 58.53 25.70
N ILE A 14 -1.99 57.97 26.36
CA ILE A 14 -2.09 56.53 26.61
C ILE A 14 -2.20 55.75 25.29
N ALA A 15 -3.00 56.23 24.33
CA ALA A 15 -3.10 55.62 23.01
C ALA A 15 -1.76 55.69 22.25
N PHE A 16 -1.03 56.79 22.35
CA PHE A 16 0.30 56.93 21.74
C PHE A 16 1.34 56.03 22.41
N VAL A 17 1.29 55.87 23.73
CA VAL A 17 2.15 54.96 24.48
C VAL A 17 1.78 53.50 24.20
N LEU A 18 0.49 53.17 24.05
CA LEU A 18 0.04 51.84 23.64
C LEU A 18 0.46 51.53 22.20
N ILE A 19 0.29 52.47 21.27
CA ILE A 19 0.75 52.31 19.90
C ILE A 19 2.28 52.21 19.87
N TRP A 20 3.03 53.00 20.64
CA TRP A 20 4.49 52.85 20.72
C TRP A 20 4.90 51.51 21.35
N LYS A 21 4.25 51.08 22.43
CA LYS A 21 4.56 49.81 23.11
C LYS A 21 4.17 48.59 22.28
N LEU A 22 3.09 48.67 21.50
CA LEU A 22 2.65 47.65 20.55
C LEU A 22 3.42 47.71 19.22
N ASN A 23 3.94 48.89 18.87
CA ASN A 23 4.79 49.14 17.70
C ASN A 23 6.27 49.24 18.11
N ASN A 24 6.66 48.50 19.15
CA ASN A 24 8.07 48.18 19.38
C ASN A 24 8.52 47.38 18.15
N TRP A 25 9.10 48.09 17.18
CA TRP A 25 10.00 47.54 16.15
C TRP A 25 11.24 46.94 16.79
N ASN A 26 11.00 45.91 17.57
CA ASN A 26 11.96 44.93 18.01
C ASN A 26 11.16 43.65 18.22
N ASP A 27 10.42 43.26 17.16
CA ASP A 27 10.28 41.85 16.84
C ASP A 27 11.70 41.35 16.64
N ARG A 28 12.35 41.01 17.76
CA ARG A 28 13.23 39.86 17.76
C ARG A 28 12.34 38.67 17.48
N TYR A 29 11.96 38.52 16.20
CA TYR A 29 12.16 37.24 15.58
C TYR A 29 13.48 36.74 16.11
N ALA A 30 13.48 35.61 16.80
CA ALA A 30 14.69 34.82 16.88
C ALA A 30 14.99 34.33 15.46
N ALA A 31 15.34 35.26 14.56
CA ALA A 31 16.34 34.97 13.57
C ALA A 31 17.53 34.51 14.41
N VAL A 32 17.98 33.30 14.14
CA VAL A 32 19.30 32.85 14.56
C VAL A 32 20.26 33.78 13.82
N GLU A 33 20.49 34.99 14.35
CA GLU A 33 21.63 35.79 13.94
C GLU A 33 22.83 34.97 14.37
N ALA A 34 23.57 34.49 13.36
CA ALA A 34 24.81 33.78 13.53
C ALA A 34 25.64 34.50 14.59
N PHE A 35 25.83 33.83 15.73
CA PHE A 35 26.76 34.25 16.76
C PHE A 35 28.09 34.48 16.05
N ARG A 36 28.57 35.72 15.96
CA ARG A 36 29.78 36.07 15.19
C ARG A 36 30.93 35.15 15.62
N GLY A 37 31.26 34.20 14.77
CA GLY A 37 32.32 33.20 15.00
C GLY A 37 31.86 31.74 15.07
N ALA A 38 30.57 31.43 15.05
CA ALA A 38 30.07 30.06 14.89
C ALA A 38 29.64 29.83 13.44
N THR A 39 30.46 29.12 12.67
CA THR A 39 30.00 28.43 11.45
C THR A 39 29.06 27.32 11.90
N LEU A 40 27.77 27.49 11.67
CA LEU A 40 26.81 26.40 11.77
C LEU A 40 27.27 25.32 10.79
N ASN A 41 27.54 24.12 11.30
CA ASN A 41 27.94 23.01 10.45
C ASN A 41 26.71 22.58 9.64
N GLU A 42 26.78 22.68 8.31
CA GLU A 42 25.72 22.25 7.39
C GLU A 42 25.38 20.78 7.61
N ASP A 43 26.38 19.95 7.95
CA ASP A 43 26.22 18.52 8.27
C ASP A 43 25.36 18.26 9.51
N VAL A 44 25.08 19.27 10.33
CA VAL A 44 24.20 19.18 11.50
C VAL A 44 22.89 19.92 11.26
N LEU A 45 22.95 21.06 10.57
CA LEU A 45 21.80 21.91 10.35
C LEU A 45 20.82 21.33 9.31
N TYR A 46 21.33 20.85 8.17
CA TYR A 46 20.47 20.37 7.09
C TYR A 46 19.68 19.11 7.44
N PRO A 47 20.23 18.09 8.14
CA PRO A 47 19.44 16.97 8.61
C PRO A 47 18.27 17.38 9.53
N LEU A 48 18.51 18.33 10.45
CA LEU A 48 17.47 18.86 11.34
C LEU A 48 16.39 19.63 10.58
N MET A 49 16.79 20.43 9.59
CA MET A 49 15.86 21.14 8.72
C MET A 49 15.05 20.17 7.88
N SER A 50 15.71 19.20 7.23
CA SER A 50 15.09 18.18 6.40
C SER A 50 14.02 17.42 7.17
N LYS A 51 14.36 16.92 8.36
CA LYS A 51 13.39 16.28 9.26
C LYS A 51 12.18 17.16 9.53
N ASN A 52 12.38 18.43 9.92
CA ASN A 52 11.28 19.34 10.20
C ASN A 52 10.39 19.60 8.96
N LEU A 53 10.99 19.80 7.79
CA LEU A 53 10.29 20.04 6.54
C LEU A 53 9.48 18.82 6.09
N ASN A 54 10.05 17.62 6.25
CA ASN A 54 9.39 16.35 5.96
C ASN A 54 8.23 16.10 6.93
N ASP A 55 8.46 16.26 8.24
CA ASP A 55 7.42 16.10 9.28
C ASP A 55 6.26 17.09 9.09
N ALA A 56 6.55 18.30 8.63
CA ALA A 56 5.55 19.33 8.35
C ALA A 56 4.93 19.23 6.94
N GLY A 57 5.35 18.27 6.11
CA GLY A 57 4.84 18.09 4.74
C GLY A 57 5.04 19.31 3.84
N GLN A 58 6.16 20.02 3.99
CA GLN A 58 6.39 21.29 3.28
C GLN A 58 6.90 21.14 1.85
N LEU A 59 7.47 19.99 1.50
CA LEU A 59 7.85 19.69 0.13
C LEU A 59 6.60 19.55 -0.75
N LYS A 60 6.47 20.40 -1.75
CA LYS A 60 5.38 20.34 -2.74
C LYS A 60 5.91 19.70 -4.01
N VAL A 61 5.21 18.70 -4.51
CA VAL A 61 5.57 18.05 -5.78
C VAL A 61 4.41 18.17 -6.74
N TYR A 62 4.70 18.70 -7.92
CA TYR A 62 3.77 18.78 -9.04
C TYR A 62 4.22 17.80 -10.11
N VAL A 63 3.28 16.97 -10.57
CA VAL A 63 3.48 16.07 -11.70
C VAL A 63 2.48 16.44 -12.78
N ASN A 64 2.93 16.84 -13.97
CA ASN A 64 2.08 17.33 -15.06
C ASN A 64 1.10 18.44 -14.63
N GLY A 65 1.58 19.35 -13.79
CA GLY A 65 0.80 20.45 -13.21
C GLY A 65 -0.16 20.08 -12.06
N GLU A 66 -0.32 18.80 -11.72
CA GLU A 66 -1.13 18.37 -10.57
C GLU A 66 -0.28 18.21 -9.30
N GLN A 67 -0.70 18.84 -8.21
CA GLN A 67 0.00 18.69 -6.93
C GLN A 67 -0.32 17.33 -6.31
N LEU A 68 0.71 16.56 -5.99
CA LEU A 68 0.57 15.33 -5.22
C LEU A 68 0.12 15.65 -3.78
N ALA A 69 -0.83 14.88 -3.27
CA ALA A 69 -1.28 15.02 -1.89
C ALA A 69 -0.13 14.67 -0.92
N SER A 70 0.07 15.49 0.11
CA SER A 70 1.18 15.36 1.08
C SER A 70 1.14 14.07 1.92
N THR A 71 0.06 13.29 1.82
CA THR A 71 -0.17 12.04 2.56
C THR A 71 0.57 10.84 1.98
N GLN A 72 1.21 10.98 0.81
CA GLN A 72 2.00 9.90 0.21
C GLN A 72 3.45 10.01 0.68
N SER A 73 3.84 9.15 1.61
CA SER A 73 5.19 9.00 2.20
C SER A 73 6.28 8.56 1.21
N ASN A 74 6.12 8.87 -0.07
CA ASN A 74 6.93 8.32 -1.15
C ASN A 74 7.98 9.31 -1.66
N ILE A 75 8.01 10.54 -1.13
CA ILE A 75 8.98 11.58 -1.49
C ILE A 75 9.35 12.32 -0.22
N MET A 76 10.63 12.68 -0.09
CA MET A 76 11.13 13.48 1.02
C MET A 76 12.32 14.33 0.60
N LEU A 77 12.76 15.22 1.49
CA LEU A 77 14.08 15.82 1.41
C LEU A 77 15.09 14.89 2.11
N ASP A 78 16.27 14.69 1.52
CA ASP A 78 17.41 14.03 2.17
C ASP A 78 18.13 14.97 3.15
N ASP A 79 19.22 14.50 3.77
CA ASP A 79 20.05 15.28 4.68
C ASP A 79 20.75 16.48 4.02
N GLY A 80 20.82 16.51 2.68
CA GLY A 80 21.33 17.62 1.87
C GLY A 80 20.25 18.58 1.36
N LEU A 81 19.00 18.42 1.81
CA LEU A 81 17.82 19.15 1.33
C LEU A 81 17.54 18.94 -0.17
N ASN A 82 17.89 17.76 -0.70
CA ASN A 82 17.61 17.33 -2.06
C ASN A 82 16.33 16.47 -2.09
N PRO A 83 15.45 16.64 -3.08
CA PRO A 83 14.26 15.82 -3.21
C PRO A 83 14.62 14.40 -3.67
N VAL A 84 14.15 13.41 -2.92
CA VAL A 84 14.35 11.99 -3.19
C VAL A 84 13.01 11.26 -3.21
N GLY A 85 12.88 10.27 -4.10
CA GLY A 85 11.67 9.46 -4.27
C GLY A 85 11.91 7.99 -3.93
N SER A 86 10.91 7.36 -3.31
CA SER A 86 10.91 5.93 -2.99
C SER A 86 10.61 5.08 -4.23
N LEU A 87 10.83 3.76 -4.12
CA LEU A 87 10.44 2.82 -5.18
C LEU A 87 8.92 2.83 -5.45
N ASN A 88 8.11 3.11 -4.43
CA ASN A 88 6.66 3.29 -4.60
C ASN A 88 6.31 4.54 -5.40
N PHE A 89 7.06 5.64 -5.26
CA PHE A 89 6.88 6.83 -6.10
C PHE A 89 7.12 6.49 -7.58
N ILE A 90 8.19 5.75 -7.87
CA ILE A 90 8.54 5.33 -9.24
C ILE A 90 7.42 4.49 -9.86
N ARG A 91 6.89 3.52 -9.11
CA ARG A 91 5.76 2.67 -9.56
C ARG A 91 4.49 3.50 -9.75
N SER A 92 4.04 4.21 -8.72
CA SER A 92 2.72 4.85 -8.74
C SER A 92 2.66 6.10 -9.64
N GLN A 93 3.70 6.92 -9.65
CA GLN A 93 3.71 8.23 -10.32
C GLN A 93 4.45 8.20 -11.67
N LEU A 94 5.66 7.63 -11.72
CA LEU A 94 6.48 7.62 -12.94
C LEU A 94 6.13 6.48 -13.91
N LYS A 95 5.32 5.52 -13.45
CA LYS A 95 4.83 4.34 -14.20
C LYS A 95 5.92 3.35 -14.62
N GLY A 96 7.09 3.38 -13.97
CA GLY A 96 8.13 2.37 -14.12
C GLY A 96 7.90 1.14 -13.22
N SER A 97 8.76 0.13 -13.36
CA SER A 97 8.92 -0.95 -12.37
C SER A 97 10.06 -0.57 -11.43
N ALA A 98 9.90 -0.82 -10.13
CA ALA A 98 10.96 -0.58 -9.16
C ALA A 98 10.85 -1.57 -7.99
N PHE A 99 11.95 -2.20 -7.61
CA PHE A 99 12.00 -3.17 -6.53
C PHE A 99 13.42 -3.26 -5.94
N MET A 100 13.51 -3.64 -4.67
CA MET A 100 14.80 -3.93 -4.05
C MET A 100 15.37 -5.22 -4.66
N GLU A 101 16.65 -5.19 -5.04
CA GLU A 101 17.37 -6.38 -5.50
C GLU A 101 17.97 -7.14 -4.29
N ASP A 102 18.53 -6.39 -3.34
CA ASP A 102 19.01 -6.88 -2.05
C ASP A 102 18.74 -5.84 -0.93
N GLU A 103 19.45 -5.92 0.20
CA GLU A 103 19.27 -4.99 1.33
C GLU A 103 19.75 -3.55 1.04
N ASN A 104 20.65 -3.37 0.08
CA ASN A 104 21.33 -2.10 -0.20
C ASN A 104 21.16 -1.61 -1.66
N SER A 105 20.59 -2.43 -2.54
CA SER A 105 20.43 -2.09 -3.96
C SER A 105 18.99 -2.22 -4.46
N ALA A 106 18.64 -1.42 -5.45
CA ALA A 106 17.33 -1.45 -6.09
C ALA A 106 17.45 -1.39 -7.61
N VAL A 107 16.53 -2.09 -8.28
CA VAL A 107 16.38 -2.09 -9.72
C VAL A 107 15.19 -1.23 -10.11
N VAL A 108 15.40 -0.36 -11.10
CA VAL A 108 14.35 0.39 -11.79
C VAL A 108 14.31 -0.05 -13.24
N GLN A 109 13.14 -0.45 -13.75
CA GLN A 109 12.97 -0.79 -15.15
C GLN A 109 12.05 0.20 -15.84
N ILE A 110 12.47 0.61 -17.03
CA ILE A 110 11.75 1.56 -17.88
C ILE A 110 11.71 0.97 -19.28
N THR A 111 10.55 0.46 -19.68
CA THR A 111 10.38 -0.26 -20.95
C THR A 111 11.33 -1.48 -21.03
N ASN A 112 12.41 -1.40 -21.81
CA ASN A 112 13.45 -2.43 -21.95
C ASN A 112 14.75 -2.10 -21.20
N ASN A 113 14.90 -0.90 -20.64
CA ASN A 113 16.10 -0.50 -19.91
C ASN A 113 16.00 -0.91 -18.45
N ILE A 114 17.11 -1.38 -17.89
CA ILE A 114 17.24 -1.77 -16.49
C ILE A 114 18.33 -0.91 -15.88
N TYR A 115 17.99 -0.23 -14.78
CA TYR A 115 18.89 0.61 -14.00
C TYR A 115 19.09 0.01 -12.61
N GLU A 116 20.33 -0.09 -12.16
CA GLU A 116 20.67 -0.59 -10.83
C GLU A 116 21.28 0.54 -9.99
N PHE A 117 20.68 0.79 -8.83
CA PHE A 117 21.07 1.81 -7.88
C PHE A 117 21.56 1.14 -6.59
N ILE A 118 22.64 1.67 -6.00
CA ILE A 118 23.25 1.12 -4.79
C ILE A 118 23.35 2.24 -3.74
N ASP A 119 22.96 1.93 -2.51
CA ASP A 119 23.07 2.81 -1.34
C ASP A 119 24.48 3.40 -1.21
N GLY A 120 24.55 4.73 -1.07
CA GLY A 120 25.78 5.47 -0.87
C GLY A 120 26.68 5.64 -2.10
N ASN A 121 26.35 5.04 -3.25
CA ASN A 121 27.15 5.16 -4.47
C ASN A 121 26.69 6.34 -5.35
N LEU A 122 27.65 7.13 -5.85
CA LEU A 122 27.41 8.20 -6.84
C LEU A 122 27.40 7.70 -8.29
N THR A 123 27.30 6.39 -8.48
CA THR A 123 27.22 5.73 -9.78
C THR A 123 26.13 4.67 -9.75
N ALA A 124 25.28 4.67 -10.77
CA ALA A 124 24.35 3.58 -11.10
C ALA A 124 24.87 2.81 -12.32
N THR A 125 24.21 1.71 -12.67
CA THR A 125 24.42 1.07 -13.98
C THR A 125 23.16 1.13 -14.83
N GLU A 126 23.28 1.36 -16.13
CA GLU A 126 22.24 1.21 -17.15
C GLU A 126 22.59 0.01 -18.02
N ASN A 127 21.81 -1.06 -17.97
CA ASN A 127 22.06 -2.30 -18.72
C ASN A 127 23.51 -2.84 -18.57
N GLY A 128 24.15 -2.57 -17.43
CA GLY A 128 25.52 -2.95 -17.10
C GLY A 128 26.61 -1.92 -17.41
N ASP A 129 26.27 -0.77 -18.00
CA ASP A 129 27.20 0.35 -18.25
C ASP A 129 27.08 1.41 -17.15
N ASP A 130 28.20 1.99 -16.69
CA ASP A 130 28.21 2.97 -15.59
C ASP A 130 27.56 4.32 -15.98
N MET A 131 26.80 4.88 -15.04
CA MET A 131 26.13 6.19 -15.10
C MET A 131 26.45 7.00 -13.84
N GLU A 132 26.86 8.26 -13.98
CA GLU A 132 27.04 9.16 -12.84
C GLU A 132 25.70 9.67 -12.29
N LEU A 133 25.59 9.78 -10.97
CA LEU A 133 24.42 10.33 -10.28
C LEU A 133 24.74 11.70 -9.66
N ALA A 134 23.75 12.59 -9.65
CA ALA A 134 23.85 13.88 -8.98
C ALA A 134 23.91 13.72 -7.46
N ILE A 135 23.15 12.76 -6.91
CA ILE A 135 23.14 12.43 -5.49
C ILE A 135 23.20 10.92 -5.27
N ALA A 136 23.82 10.51 -4.15
CA ALA A 136 23.87 9.10 -3.80
C ALA A 136 22.49 8.63 -3.31
N PRO A 137 21.98 7.48 -3.78
CA PRO A 137 20.81 6.85 -3.20
C PRO A 137 21.01 6.55 -1.71
N SER A 138 19.94 6.59 -0.92
CA SER A 138 19.99 6.32 0.51
C SER A 138 18.84 5.46 1.00
N LEU A 139 19.12 4.56 1.96
CA LEU A 139 18.10 3.75 2.60
C LEU A 139 17.26 4.55 3.62
N HIS A 140 15.94 4.43 3.51
CA HIS A 140 14.98 4.92 4.50
C HIS A 140 13.91 3.87 4.77
N LEU A 141 13.79 3.45 6.05
CA LEU A 141 12.88 2.39 6.48
C LEU A 141 13.03 1.10 5.64
N GLY A 142 14.25 0.75 5.25
CA GLY A 142 14.55 -0.48 4.50
C GLY A 142 14.17 -0.44 3.01
N GLU A 143 13.84 0.74 2.46
CA GLU A 143 13.69 0.96 1.03
C GLU A 143 14.70 2.00 0.54
N LEU A 144 15.19 1.83 -0.69
CA LEU A 144 16.09 2.79 -1.32
C LEU A 144 15.31 4.00 -1.86
N TYR A 145 15.82 5.19 -1.54
CA TYR A 145 15.35 6.46 -2.07
C TYR A 145 16.38 7.01 -3.06
N ILE A 146 15.91 7.45 -4.23
CA ILE A 146 16.74 7.90 -5.35
C ILE A 146 16.44 9.36 -5.63
N GLY A 147 17.45 10.15 -6.02
CA GLY A 147 17.31 11.55 -6.38
C GLY A 147 16.28 11.77 -7.47
N LEU A 148 15.35 12.72 -7.27
CA LEU A 148 14.31 13.01 -8.27
C LEU A 148 14.90 13.54 -9.58
N GLU A 149 16.01 14.27 -9.53
CA GLU A 149 16.73 14.73 -10.72
C GLU A 149 17.26 13.52 -11.54
N ASP A 150 17.96 12.60 -10.87
CA ASP A 150 18.49 11.39 -11.48
C ASP A 150 17.37 10.50 -12.05
N LEU A 151 16.27 10.34 -11.30
CA LEU A 151 15.09 9.64 -11.78
C LEU A 151 14.51 10.31 -13.04
N CYS A 152 14.29 11.61 -13.04
CA CYS A 152 13.73 12.28 -14.23
C CYS A 152 14.66 12.16 -15.44
N ASN A 153 15.98 12.18 -15.23
CA ASN A 153 16.96 11.95 -16.30
C ASN A 153 16.82 10.54 -16.92
N VAL A 154 16.69 9.48 -16.10
CA VAL A 154 16.55 8.10 -16.64
C VAL A 154 15.19 7.85 -17.31
N PHE A 155 14.15 8.59 -16.91
CA PHE A 155 12.81 8.55 -17.52
C PHE A 155 12.64 9.48 -18.73
N ASP A 156 13.62 10.34 -19.03
CA ASP A 156 13.54 11.42 -20.03
C ASP A 156 12.38 12.40 -19.75
N TYR A 157 12.25 12.81 -18.47
CA TYR A 157 11.24 13.75 -17.98
C TYR A 157 11.84 15.12 -17.67
N GLU A 158 11.05 16.18 -17.84
CA GLU A 158 11.46 17.52 -17.44
C GLU A 158 11.42 17.63 -15.91
N TYR A 159 12.47 18.20 -15.31
CA TYR A 159 12.61 18.35 -13.86
C TYR A 159 13.03 19.77 -13.49
N SER A 160 12.41 20.31 -12.44
CA SER A 160 12.89 21.51 -11.76
C SER A 160 12.63 21.47 -10.26
N TYR A 161 13.52 22.09 -9.50
CA TYR A 161 13.40 22.21 -8.04
C TYR A 161 13.73 23.63 -7.58
N ASP A 162 12.73 24.31 -7.02
CA ASP A 162 12.90 25.58 -6.31
C ASP A 162 13.22 25.31 -4.84
N LYS A 163 14.52 25.38 -4.49
CA LYS A 163 15.03 25.22 -3.12
C LYS A 163 14.45 26.24 -2.13
N SER A 164 14.05 27.42 -2.58
CA SER A 164 13.52 28.48 -1.70
C SER A 164 12.07 28.26 -1.33
N ALA A 165 11.30 27.66 -2.24
CA ALA A 165 9.88 27.34 -2.06
C ALA A 165 9.63 25.86 -1.71
N TYR A 166 10.68 25.04 -1.67
CA TYR A 166 10.62 23.57 -1.54
C TYR A 166 9.59 22.97 -2.51
N THR A 167 9.68 23.35 -3.78
CA THR A 167 8.71 22.96 -4.81
C THR A 167 9.42 22.24 -5.95
N VAL A 168 9.02 21.00 -6.21
CA VAL A 168 9.46 20.18 -7.32
C VAL A 168 8.39 20.20 -8.40
N THR A 169 8.80 20.28 -9.66
CA THR A 169 7.93 20.11 -10.82
C THR A 169 8.54 19.07 -11.74
N ILE A 170 7.74 18.07 -12.09
CA ILE A 170 8.07 16.98 -13.02
C ILE A 170 7.03 17.02 -14.12
N ASP A 171 7.45 17.20 -15.36
CA ASP A 171 6.54 17.24 -16.51
C ASP A 171 6.98 16.24 -17.58
N PHE A 172 6.01 15.52 -18.14
CA PHE A 172 6.23 14.55 -19.22
C PHE A 172 5.00 14.41 -20.11
N ASP A 173 5.23 14.33 -21.42
CA ASP A 173 4.14 14.21 -22.39
C ASP A 173 3.49 12.81 -22.40
N LYS A 174 4.25 11.76 -22.05
CA LYS A 174 3.81 10.37 -22.10
C LYS A 174 4.53 9.52 -21.05
N SER A 175 3.77 8.65 -20.39
CA SER A 175 4.33 7.59 -19.56
C SER A 175 5.04 6.52 -20.40
N PRO A 176 5.95 5.72 -19.80
CA PRO A 176 6.69 4.68 -20.49
C PRO A 176 5.72 3.60 -20.97
N ARG A 177 5.93 3.09 -22.17
CA ARG A 177 5.10 2.01 -22.72
C ARG A 177 5.59 0.67 -22.20
N LEU A 178 4.67 -0.19 -21.80
CA LEU A 178 4.98 -1.58 -21.51
C LEU A 178 5.61 -2.27 -22.73
N PRO A 179 6.62 -3.14 -22.54
CA PRO A 179 7.17 -3.93 -23.63
C PRO A 179 6.12 -4.90 -24.18
N SER A 180 6.24 -5.30 -25.46
CA SER A 180 5.29 -6.26 -26.06
C SER A 180 5.38 -7.67 -25.47
N LYS A 181 6.44 -7.94 -24.71
CA LYS A 181 6.67 -9.19 -24.00
C LYS A 181 7.40 -8.88 -22.70
N TYR A 182 6.95 -9.48 -21.61
CA TYR A 182 7.58 -9.36 -20.31
C TYR A 182 7.41 -10.66 -19.54
N ASP A 183 8.42 -11.04 -18.78
CA ASP A 183 8.44 -12.27 -18.00
C ASP A 183 9.22 -12.04 -16.72
N LEU A 184 8.55 -12.14 -15.57
CA LEU A 184 9.17 -11.91 -14.27
C LEU A 184 10.33 -12.89 -13.99
N ARG A 185 10.40 -14.04 -14.68
CA ARG A 185 11.54 -14.97 -14.57
C ARG A 185 12.85 -14.33 -15.00
N SER A 186 12.80 -13.40 -15.96
CA SER A 186 13.99 -12.70 -16.46
C SER A 186 14.62 -11.75 -15.44
N VAL A 187 13.88 -11.40 -14.38
CA VAL A 187 14.31 -10.50 -13.31
C VAL A 187 14.22 -11.14 -11.92
N ASN A 188 14.17 -12.48 -11.85
CA ASN A 188 14.14 -13.24 -10.60
C ASN A 188 12.96 -12.91 -9.65
N ARG A 189 11.83 -12.46 -10.20
CA ARG A 189 10.65 -12.06 -9.43
C ARG A 189 9.52 -13.10 -9.46
N VAL A 190 9.85 -14.36 -9.73
CA VAL A 190 8.87 -15.45 -9.74
C VAL A 190 9.05 -16.31 -8.50
N SER A 191 7.95 -16.60 -7.82
CA SER A 191 7.94 -17.38 -6.59
C SER A 191 8.19 -18.87 -6.86
N THR A 192 8.29 -19.66 -5.78
CA THR A 192 8.47 -21.11 -5.92
C THR A 192 7.20 -21.75 -6.48
N ILE A 193 7.33 -22.57 -7.51
CA ILE A 193 6.22 -23.38 -8.06
C ILE A 193 5.74 -24.38 -7.01
N ARG A 194 4.53 -24.20 -6.48
CA ARG A 194 3.94 -25.10 -5.48
C ARG A 194 3.26 -26.29 -6.13
N ASN A 195 2.94 -27.29 -5.31
CA ASN A 195 2.14 -28.43 -5.72
C ASN A 195 1.05 -28.71 -4.68
N GLN A 196 -0.19 -28.31 -4.99
CA GLN A 196 -1.36 -28.52 -4.14
C GLN A 196 -1.82 -29.99 -4.08
N GLY A 197 -1.26 -30.87 -4.92
CA GLY A 197 -1.67 -32.26 -5.04
C GLY A 197 -3.13 -32.40 -5.49
N SER A 198 -3.95 -33.05 -4.66
CA SER A 198 -5.38 -33.28 -4.90
C SER A 198 -6.30 -32.42 -4.03
N THR A 199 -5.75 -31.43 -3.33
CA THR A 199 -6.50 -30.55 -2.43
C THR A 199 -7.11 -29.35 -3.17
N ALA A 200 -8.12 -28.71 -2.59
CA ALA A 200 -8.79 -27.54 -3.19
C ALA A 200 -8.15 -26.21 -2.73
N THR A 201 -6.81 -26.16 -2.70
CA THR A 201 -6.02 -25.08 -2.05
C THR A 201 -5.36 -24.11 -3.05
N CYS A 202 -5.74 -24.16 -4.33
CA CYS A 202 -5.21 -23.26 -5.37
C CYS A 202 -5.34 -21.78 -5.00
N TRP A 203 -6.44 -21.39 -4.36
CA TRP A 203 -6.68 -20.00 -3.91
C TRP A 203 -5.61 -19.50 -2.93
N ALA A 204 -5.18 -20.36 -2.00
CA ALA A 204 -4.14 -20.05 -1.05
C ALA A 204 -2.76 -20.04 -1.71
N CYS A 205 -2.50 -21.02 -2.59
CA CYS A 205 -1.25 -21.09 -3.35
C CYS A 205 -1.07 -19.84 -4.23
N ALA A 206 -2.02 -19.53 -5.11
CA ALA A 206 -1.93 -18.40 -6.04
C ALA A 206 -1.83 -17.05 -5.31
N SER A 207 -2.54 -16.90 -4.18
CA SER A 207 -2.46 -15.67 -3.38
C SER A 207 -1.09 -15.48 -2.73
N LEU A 208 -0.54 -16.54 -2.13
CA LEU A 208 0.79 -16.48 -1.52
C LEU A 208 1.90 -16.39 -2.56
N GLU A 209 1.80 -17.09 -3.69
CA GLU A 209 2.77 -17.02 -4.78
C GLU A 209 2.83 -15.62 -5.42
N ALA A 210 1.69 -14.93 -5.53
CA ALA A 210 1.62 -13.53 -5.98
C ALA A 210 2.21 -12.57 -4.94
N LEU A 211 1.89 -12.77 -3.65
CA LEU A 211 2.48 -12.01 -2.54
C LEU A 211 4.01 -12.17 -2.48
N GLU A 212 4.53 -13.40 -2.60
CA GLU A 212 5.97 -13.69 -2.63
C GLU A 212 6.66 -13.01 -3.80
N SER A 213 6.04 -13.05 -4.99
CA SER A 213 6.56 -12.37 -6.18
C SER A 213 6.72 -10.86 -5.98
N SER A 214 5.88 -10.22 -5.17
CA SER A 214 6.00 -8.79 -4.86
C SER A 214 7.20 -8.44 -3.99
N LEU A 215 7.73 -9.41 -3.24
CA LEU A 215 8.85 -9.25 -2.31
C LEU A 215 10.20 -9.68 -2.91
N LEU A 216 10.17 -10.40 -4.03
CA LEU A 216 11.36 -10.86 -4.71
C LEU A 216 12.05 -9.74 -5.53
N PRO A 217 13.39 -9.83 -5.70
CA PRO A 217 14.27 -10.88 -5.15
C PRO A 217 14.79 -10.62 -3.73
N ALA A 218 14.73 -9.38 -3.23
CA ALA A 218 15.32 -9.01 -1.94
C ALA A 218 14.80 -9.80 -0.73
N LYS A 219 13.52 -10.19 -0.73
CA LYS A 219 12.88 -10.91 0.38
C LYS A 219 12.28 -12.24 -0.11
N PRO A 220 13.10 -13.28 -0.31
CA PRO A 220 12.68 -14.58 -0.86
C PRO A 220 11.98 -15.45 0.20
N TYR A 221 10.91 -14.92 0.80
CA TYR A 221 10.10 -15.69 1.74
C TYR A 221 9.33 -16.80 1.02
N LEU A 222 9.10 -17.90 1.74
CA LEU A 222 8.16 -18.94 1.36
C LEU A 222 7.10 -19.00 2.45
N PHE A 223 5.87 -18.66 2.12
CA PHE A 223 4.77 -18.60 3.09
C PHE A 223 4.05 -19.93 3.23
N SER A 224 3.48 -20.16 4.42
CA SER A 224 2.77 -21.40 4.77
C SER A 224 1.34 -21.38 4.21
N VAL A 225 1.09 -22.23 3.21
CA VAL A 225 -0.27 -22.47 2.69
C VAL A 225 -1.13 -23.12 3.77
N ASP A 226 -0.56 -24.03 4.55
CA ASP A 226 -1.26 -24.72 5.64
C ASP A 226 -1.71 -23.75 6.73
N SER A 227 -0.89 -22.76 7.10
CA SER A 227 -1.31 -21.73 8.06
C SER A 227 -2.43 -20.86 7.49
N MET A 228 -2.37 -20.44 6.23
CA MET A 228 -3.47 -19.68 5.61
C MET A 228 -4.79 -20.47 5.62
N ILE A 229 -4.75 -21.79 5.41
CA ILE A 229 -5.94 -22.64 5.43
C ILE A 229 -6.46 -22.86 6.85
N ASN A 230 -5.58 -23.15 7.81
CA ASN A 230 -5.97 -23.59 9.14
C ASN A 230 -6.25 -22.43 10.12
N GLU A 231 -5.67 -21.25 9.88
CA GLU A 231 -5.66 -20.13 10.83
C GLU A 231 -6.52 -18.94 10.37
N ASN A 232 -7.23 -19.06 9.24
CA ASN A 232 -8.18 -18.02 8.79
C ASN A 232 -9.51 -18.09 9.54
N SER A 233 -10.22 -16.95 9.58
CA SER A 233 -11.49 -16.81 10.30
C SER A 233 -12.73 -17.41 9.63
N PHE A 234 -12.64 -17.94 8.40
CA PHE A 234 -13.79 -18.57 7.75
C PHE A 234 -14.09 -19.96 8.34
N GLY A 235 -13.11 -20.59 9.01
CA GLY A 235 -13.28 -21.88 9.68
C GLY A 235 -13.64 -23.02 8.72
N LEU A 236 -13.17 -22.95 7.47
CA LEU A 236 -13.39 -23.97 6.44
C LEU A 236 -12.17 -24.89 6.34
N ASP A 237 -12.42 -26.17 6.05
CA ASP A 237 -11.34 -27.13 5.76
C ASP A 237 -10.85 -27.04 4.30
N GLU A 238 -9.70 -27.66 4.02
CA GLU A 238 -9.05 -27.66 2.70
C GLU A 238 -9.90 -28.24 1.56
N SER A 239 -10.97 -28.98 1.86
CA SER A 239 -11.87 -29.57 0.86
C SER A 239 -12.97 -28.62 0.39
N ALA A 240 -13.23 -27.55 1.15
CA ALA A 240 -14.26 -26.57 0.84
C ALA A 240 -13.93 -25.71 -0.39
N GLY A 241 -12.65 -25.63 -0.76
CA GLY A 241 -12.15 -24.62 -1.70
C GLY A 241 -12.12 -23.23 -1.06
N GLY A 242 -11.82 -22.22 -1.87
CA GLY A 242 -11.76 -20.84 -1.38
C GLY A 242 -11.80 -19.81 -2.51
N LYS A 243 -11.61 -18.55 -2.12
CA LYS A 243 -11.61 -17.39 -3.02
C LYS A 243 -10.49 -16.44 -2.62
N TYR A 244 -10.05 -15.59 -3.53
CA TYR A 244 -9.09 -14.52 -3.24
C TYR A 244 -9.52 -13.63 -2.06
N THR A 245 -10.83 -13.40 -1.86
CA THR A 245 -11.33 -12.60 -0.72
C THR A 245 -11.02 -13.23 0.64
N MET A 246 -10.95 -14.56 0.71
CA MET A 246 -10.56 -15.27 1.95
C MET A 246 -9.08 -15.09 2.24
N ALA A 247 -8.23 -15.21 1.21
CA ALA A 247 -6.80 -14.95 1.34
C ALA A 247 -6.54 -13.50 1.76
N LEU A 248 -7.22 -12.54 1.14
CA LEU A 248 -7.12 -11.13 1.52
C LEU A 248 -7.57 -10.88 2.95
N ALA A 249 -8.69 -11.45 3.38
CA ALA A 249 -9.15 -11.30 4.76
C ALA A 249 -8.13 -11.84 5.79
N TYR A 250 -7.53 -13.01 5.52
CA TYR A 250 -6.46 -13.56 6.35
C TYR A 250 -5.24 -12.62 6.43
N LEU A 251 -4.77 -12.13 5.28
CA LEU A 251 -3.60 -11.25 5.18
C LEU A 251 -3.85 -9.86 5.81
N LEU A 252 -4.99 -9.24 5.52
CA LEU A 252 -5.36 -7.89 5.98
C LEU A 252 -5.82 -7.86 7.45
N SER A 253 -6.23 -9.00 8.00
CA SER A 253 -6.52 -9.13 9.43
C SER A 253 -5.30 -9.49 10.26
N TRP A 254 -4.11 -9.54 9.64
CA TRP A 254 -2.83 -9.91 10.25
C TRP A 254 -2.84 -11.27 10.95
N GLN A 255 -3.63 -12.22 10.42
CA GLN A 255 -3.58 -13.62 10.85
C GLN A 255 -2.37 -14.34 10.25
N GLY A 256 -1.71 -13.71 9.27
CA GLY A 256 -0.41 -14.08 8.75
C GLY A 256 0.01 -13.12 7.61
N PRO A 257 0.86 -13.57 6.68
CA PRO A 257 1.29 -14.95 6.48
C PRO A 257 2.38 -15.38 7.48
N SER A 258 2.39 -16.66 7.83
CA SER A 258 3.54 -17.28 8.49
C SER A 258 4.52 -17.81 7.44
N ILE A 259 5.81 -17.87 7.80
CA ILE A 259 6.86 -18.40 6.93
C ILE A 259 6.96 -19.93 7.12
N GLU A 260 7.04 -20.67 6.02
CA GLU A 260 7.36 -22.11 6.00
C GLU A 260 8.72 -22.36 6.64
N THR A 261 8.78 -23.21 7.66
CA THR A 261 10.05 -23.57 8.29
C THR A 261 10.63 -24.82 7.64
N ASN A 262 11.64 -24.64 6.77
CA ASN A 262 12.42 -25.72 6.18
C ASN A 262 13.92 -25.34 6.17
N ALA A 263 14.81 -26.24 5.75
CA ALA A 263 16.25 -25.98 5.80
C ALA A 263 16.70 -24.74 5.00
N SER A 264 16.08 -24.50 3.84
CA SER A 264 16.41 -23.35 2.97
C SER A 264 15.88 -22.04 3.54
N THR A 265 14.62 -22.02 4.00
CA THR A 265 14.02 -20.82 4.62
C THR A 265 14.65 -20.51 5.97
N ASN A 266 15.07 -21.51 6.75
CA ASN A 266 15.83 -21.29 7.99
C ASN A 266 17.15 -20.56 7.75
N SER A 267 17.82 -20.83 6.62
CA SER A 267 19.04 -20.10 6.24
C SER A 267 18.75 -18.65 5.85
N ILE A 268 17.64 -18.37 5.17
CA ILE A 268 17.19 -17.01 4.82
C ILE A 268 16.82 -16.25 6.10
N ILE A 269 15.99 -16.85 6.95
CA ILE A 269 15.59 -16.30 8.26
C ILE A 269 16.83 -16.02 9.12
N SER A 270 17.85 -16.88 9.12
CA SER A 270 19.07 -16.64 9.90
C SER A 270 19.92 -15.50 9.35
N ASN A 271 19.95 -15.30 8.03
CA ASN A 271 20.70 -14.22 7.41
C ASN A 271 20.03 -12.85 7.61
N LEU A 272 18.69 -12.82 7.59
CA LEU A 272 17.89 -11.61 7.85
C LEU A 272 17.80 -11.25 9.35
N LYS A 273 18.25 -12.12 10.25
CA LYS A 273 18.28 -11.85 11.70
C LYS A 273 19.53 -11.06 12.06
N SER A 274 19.42 -9.74 12.13
CA SER A 274 20.42 -8.89 12.79
C SER A 274 20.31 -9.04 14.32
N ASN A 275 21.30 -9.73 14.93
CA ASN A 275 21.83 -9.66 16.31
C ASN A 275 20.98 -9.26 17.55
N ASP A 276 19.65 -9.26 17.53
CA ASP A 276 18.83 -9.23 18.75
C ASP A 276 17.68 -10.26 18.69
N GLU A 277 17.41 -10.89 19.82
CA GLU A 277 16.72 -12.18 19.92
C GLU A 277 15.23 -12.23 19.48
N LYS A 278 14.91 -13.29 18.71
CA LYS A 278 13.70 -14.17 18.79
C LYS A 278 12.30 -13.57 18.52
N SER A 279 11.99 -13.27 17.26
CA SER A 279 10.68 -13.64 16.67
C SER A 279 10.84 -13.95 15.17
N GLN A 280 9.86 -14.62 14.56
CA GLN A 280 9.75 -14.64 13.10
C GLN A 280 9.38 -13.21 12.65
N PRO A 281 9.88 -12.73 11.49
CA PRO A 281 9.47 -11.42 10.98
C PRO A 281 7.94 -11.40 10.84
N GLN A 282 7.28 -10.35 11.32
CA GLN A 282 5.86 -10.17 11.10
C GLN A 282 5.69 -9.49 9.74
N ILE A 283 4.76 -10.02 8.95
CA ILE A 283 4.56 -9.62 7.56
C ILE A 283 3.10 -9.27 7.43
N HIS A 284 2.84 -8.05 6.98
CA HIS A 284 1.52 -7.46 7.01
C HIS A 284 1.20 -6.84 5.66
N LEU A 285 0.17 -7.34 5.00
CA LEU A 285 -0.35 -6.72 3.79
C LEU A 285 -1.01 -5.38 4.16
N GLN A 286 -0.64 -4.31 3.47
CA GLN A 286 -1.15 -2.96 3.69
C GLN A 286 -1.96 -2.43 2.51
N GLU A 287 -1.70 -2.93 1.30
CA GLU A 287 -2.37 -2.47 0.10
C GLU A 287 -2.52 -3.60 -0.91
N ALA A 288 -3.71 -3.70 -1.51
CA ALA A 288 -3.99 -4.64 -2.60
C ALA A 288 -4.91 -3.99 -3.63
N HIS A 289 -4.67 -4.24 -4.91
CA HIS A 289 -5.49 -3.71 -6.01
C HIS A 289 -6.23 -4.84 -6.74
N PHE A 290 -7.43 -4.52 -7.23
CA PHE A 290 -8.30 -5.44 -7.95
C PHE A 290 -8.50 -5.00 -9.40
N TYR A 291 -8.40 -5.95 -10.32
CA TYR A 291 -8.51 -5.74 -11.76
C TYR A 291 -9.54 -6.70 -12.36
N ASP A 292 -10.06 -6.32 -13.53
CA ASP A 292 -11.00 -7.12 -14.30
C ASP A 292 -10.53 -7.24 -15.75
N SER A 293 -10.93 -8.30 -16.44
CA SER A 293 -10.42 -8.68 -17.78
C SER A 293 -10.72 -7.66 -18.87
N GLU A 294 -11.61 -6.70 -18.62
CA GLU A 294 -11.91 -5.58 -19.51
C GLU A 294 -10.68 -4.68 -19.75
N ASN A 295 -9.71 -4.66 -18.82
CA ASN A 295 -8.52 -3.81 -18.89
C ASN A 295 -7.22 -4.63 -18.74
N LEU A 296 -6.89 -5.45 -19.74
CA LEU A 296 -5.68 -6.28 -19.73
C LEU A 296 -4.38 -5.50 -19.53
N ASP A 297 -4.29 -4.28 -20.05
CA ASP A 297 -3.10 -3.44 -19.90
C ASP A 297 -2.88 -2.99 -18.44
N GLU A 298 -3.95 -2.84 -17.63
CA GLU A 298 -3.81 -2.57 -16.20
C GLU A 298 -3.26 -3.79 -15.45
N ILE A 299 -3.65 -5.00 -15.85
CA ILE A 299 -3.08 -6.24 -15.30
C ILE A 299 -1.60 -6.36 -15.67
N LYS A 300 -1.24 -6.09 -16.93
CA LYS A 300 0.17 -6.08 -17.36
C LYS A 300 0.98 -5.03 -16.60
N GLN A 301 0.42 -3.84 -16.39
CA GLN A 301 1.05 -2.79 -15.60
C GLN A 301 1.26 -3.27 -14.15
N ALA A 302 0.26 -3.90 -13.54
CA ALA A 302 0.38 -4.46 -12.19
C ALA A 302 1.48 -5.53 -12.11
N VAL A 303 1.54 -6.44 -13.09
CA VAL A 303 2.61 -7.43 -13.21
C VAL A 303 3.99 -6.79 -13.29
N TYR A 304 4.11 -5.77 -14.14
CA TYR A 304 5.35 -5.03 -14.34
C TYR A 304 5.80 -4.34 -13.05
N GLN A 305 4.89 -3.69 -12.33
CA GLN A 305 5.22 -2.84 -11.18
C GLN A 305 5.36 -3.62 -9.87
N TYR A 306 4.42 -4.50 -9.59
CA TYR A 306 4.23 -5.09 -8.26
C TYR A 306 4.54 -6.58 -8.22
N GLY A 307 4.84 -7.22 -9.35
CA GLY A 307 5.07 -8.66 -9.42
C GLY A 307 3.80 -9.43 -9.75
N GLY A 308 3.77 -10.72 -9.44
CA GLY A 308 2.72 -11.65 -9.85
C GLY A 308 1.33 -11.19 -9.44
N VAL A 309 0.36 -11.36 -10.35
CA VAL A 309 -1.05 -11.03 -10.13
C VAL A 309 -1.85 -12.31 -10.08
N SER A 310 -2.52 -12.60 -8.96
CA SER A 310 -3.37 -13.80 -8.88
C SER A 310 -4.64 -13.61 -9.71
N SER A 311 -5.10 -14.68 -10.35
CA SER A 311 -6.32 -14.68 -11.15
C SER A 311 -6.91 -16.08 -11.24
N SER A 312 -8.12 -16.20 -11.78
CA SER A 312 -8.86 -17.46 -11.82
C SER A 312 -9.14 -17.91 -13.24
N ILE A 313 -9.13 -19.22 -13.44
CA ILE A 313 -9.54 -19.88 -14.68
C ILE A 313 -10.57 -20.95 -14.39
N TYR A 314 -11.27 -21.38 -15.43
CA TYR A 314 -11.97 -22.66 -15.41
C TYR A 314 -11.02 -23.73 -15.95
N ALA A 315 -10.42 -24.54 -15.06
CA ALA A 315 -9.69 -25.73 -15.42
C ALA A 315 -10.69 -26.85 -15.76
N SER A 316 -10.78 -27.22 -17.05
CA SER A 316 -11.77 -28.19 -17.55
C SER A 316 -11.40 -29.66 -17.26
N VAL A 317 -10.94 -29.94 -16.03
CA VAL A 317 -10.49 -31.26 -15.56
C VAL A 317 -10.86 -31.44 -14.09
N ALA A 318 -11.03 -32.69 -13.67
CA ALA A 318 -11.32 -33.04 -12.27
C ALA A 318 -10.06 -33.35 -11.44
N THR A 319 -8.87 -33.27 -12.05
CA THR A 319 -7.57 -33.61 -11.45
C THR A 319 -6.56 -32.52 -11.80
N SER A 320 -5.44 -32.44 -11.08
CA SER A 320 -4.26 -31.58 -11.35
C SER A 320 -3.48 -31.99 -12.62
N ASN A 321 -4.20 -32.21 -13.72
CA ASN A 321 -3.64 -32.64 -14.99
C ASN A 321 -4.50 -32.16 -16.16
N LEU A 322 -4.12 -31.02 -16.76
CA LEU A 322 -4.79 -30.47 -17.94
C LEU A 322 -4.53 -31.23 -19.24
N THR A 323 -3.64 -32.23 -19.29
CA THR A 323 -3.38 -32.99 -20.54
C THR A 323 -4.61 -33.71 -21.09
N ARG A 324 -5.67 -33.84 -20.29
CA ARG A 324 -6.96 -34.41 -20.67
C ARG A 324 -8.00 -33.36 -21.06
N SER A 325 -7.70 -32.07 -20.90
CA SER A 325 -8.55 -30.95 -21.33
C SER A 325 -8.46 -30.80 -22.84
N SER A 326 -9.59 -30.55 -23.51
CA SER A 326 -9.59 -30.08 -24.90
C SER A 326 -9.06 -28.65 -25.05
N SER A 327 -9.13 -27.87 -23.98
CA SER A 327 -8.73 -26.46 -23.94
C SER A 327 -7.23 -26.27 -23.69
N TYR A 328 -6.46 -27.35 -23.46
CA TYR A 328 -5.02 -27.32 -23.25
C TYR A 328 -4.26 -27.94 -24.42
N ASN A 329 -3.28 -27.22 -24.97
CA ASN A 329 -2.34 -27.74 -25.94
C ASN A 329 -1.01 -28.07 -25.24
N ILE A 330 -0.75 -29.36 -25.04
CA ILE A 330 0.47 -29.85 -24.39
C ILE A 330 1.75 -29.59 -25.20
N ARG A 331 1.68 -29.41 -26.52
CA ARG A 331 2.88 -29.21 -27.34
C ARG A 331 3.49 -27.82 -27.16
N THR A 332 2.62 -26.86 -26.83
CA THR A 332 2.96 -25.44 -26.72
C THR A 332 2.77 -24.92 -25.30
N ASN A 333 2.34 -25.79 -24.37
CA ASN A 333 1.97 -25.46 -23.00
C ASN A 333 1.03 -24.27 -22.95
N SER A 334 -0.06 -24.31 -23.71
CA SER A 334 -1.01 -23.20 -23.82
C SER A 334 -2.44 -23.61 -23.53
N TYR A 335 -3.20 -22.68 -22.99
CA TYR A 335 -4.56 -22.88 -22.53
C TYR A 335 -5.49 -21.77 -23.01
N CYS A 336 -6.70 -22.14 -23.42
CA CYS A 336 -7.78 -21.19 -23.65
C CYS A 336 -9.12 -21.89 -23.45
N TYR A 337 -9.94 -21.40 -22.53
CA TYR A 337 -11.31 -21.82 -22.37
C TYR A 337 -12.27 -20.69 -22.74
N THR A 338 -13.09 -20.89 -23.77
CA THR A 338 -14.03 -19.89 -24.31
C THR A 338 -15.50 -20.17 -23.94
N GLY A 339 -15.74 -21.08 -23.00
CA GLY A 339 -17.09 -21.41 -22.55
C GLY A 339 -17.60 -20.50 -21.42
N ASN A 340 -18.75 -20.85 -20.85
CA ASN A 340 -19.47 -20.05 -19.85
C ASN A 340 -19.37 -20.62 -18.42
N SER A 341 -18.55 -21.65 -18.19
CA SER A 341 -18.34 -22.18 -16.84
C SER A 341 -17.64 -21.15 -15.97
N LYS A 342 -18.08 -21.06 -14.71
CA LYS A 342 -17.44 -20.26 -13.67
C LYS A 342 -16.03 -20.80 -13.36
N PRO A 343 -15.10 -19.95 -12.91
CA PRO A 343 -13.77 -20.40 -12.56
C PRO A 343 -13.80 -21.42 -11.41
N ASN A 344 -12.82 -22.32 -11.40
CA ASN A 344 -12.65 -23.36 -10.39
C ASN A 344 -11.18 -23.60 -10.00
N HIS A 345 -10.24 -22.82 -10.54
CA HIS A 345 -8.81 -22.95 -10.30
C HIS A 345 -8.13 -21.58 -10.36
N ASP A 346 -7.20 -21.32 -9.46
CA ASP A 346 -6.46 -20.05 -9.40
C ASP A 346 -5.01 -20.25 -9.89
N VAL A 347 -4.48 -19.23 -10.56
CA VAL A 347 -3.13 -19.15 -11.13
C VAL A 347 -2.52 -17.77 -10.87
N VAL A 348 -1.23 -17.60 -11.12
CA VAL A 348 -0.55 -16.30 -11.03
C VAL A 348 -0.09 -15.85 -12.40
N ILE A 349 -0.54 -14.69 -12.86
CA ILE A 349 -0.03 -14.03 -14.05
C ILE A 349 1.34 -13.45 -13.70
N ILE A 350 2.39 -13.92 -14.36
CA ILE A 350 3.79 -13.55 -14.12
C ILE A 350 4.44 -12.84 -15.33
N GLY A 351 3.66 -12.59 -16.37
CA GLY A 351 4.16 -11.98 -17.60
C GLY A 351 3.14 -12.03 -18.71
N TRP A 352 3.57 -11.62 -19.90
CA TRP A 352 2.76 -11.64 -21.10
C TRP A 352 3.62 -11.69 -22.36
N ASP A 353 3.01 -12.11 -23.46
CA ASP A 353 3.58 -12.05 -24.81
C ASP A 353 2.47 -11.69 -25.80
N ASP A 354 2.45 -10.43 -26.24
CA ASP A 354 1.44 -9.88 -27.16
C ASP A 354 1.49 -10.55 -28.55
N LYS A 355 2.58 -11.25 -28.87
CA LYS A 355 2.78 -11.92 -30.15
C LYS A 355 2.75 -13.44 -30.02
N TYR A 356 2.27 -13.97 -28.89
CA TYR A 356 2.11 -15.40 -28.72
C TYR A 356 1.10 -15.94 -29.76
N PRO A 357 1.51 -16.84 -30.68
CA PRO A 357 0.67 -17.22 -31.81
C PRO A 357 -0.69 -17.81 -31.43
N ALA A 358 -1.76 -17.34 -32.06
CA ALA A 358 -3.11 -17.89 -31.94
C ALA A 358 -3.18 -19.40 -32.24
N GLU A 359 -2.40 -19.86 -33.21
CA GLU A 359 -2.33 -21.27 -33.62
C GLU A 359 -1.72 -22.20 -32.58
N ASN A 360 -1.08 -21.66 -31.53
CA ASN A 360 -0.56 -22.47 -30.45
C ASN A 360 -1.67 -23.02 -29.55
N PHE A 361 -2.84 -22.39 -29.50
CA PHE A 361 -3.95 -22.83 -28.66
C PHE A 361 -4.74 -23.98 -29.30
N SER A 362 -5.41 -24.79 -28.47
CA SER A 362 -6.30 -25.86 -28.96
C SER A 362 -7.63 -25.33 -29.49
N GLU A 363 -8.07 -24.16 -28.99
CA GLU A 363 -9.29 -23.47 -29.44
C GLU A 363 -8.96 -22.50 -30.59
N ASP A 364 -9.95 -22.20 -31.43
CA ASP A 364 -9.83 -21.15 -32.45
C ASP A 364 -9.91 -19.77 -31.78
N VAL A 365 -8.75 -19.19 -31.46
CA VAL A 365 -8.65 -17.88 -30.82
C VAL A 365 -8.53 -16.77 -31.87
N PRO A 366 -9.22 -15.62 -31.69
CA PRO A 366 -9.32 -14.62 -32.75
C PRO A 366 -8.00 -13.93 -33.16
N LYS A 367 -7.04 -13.80 -32.23
CA LYS A 367 -5.75 -13.12 -32.45
C LYS A 367 -4.67 -13.68 -31.53
N ASP A 368 -3.43 -13.36 -31.86
CA ASP A 368 -2.26 -13.56 -31.01
C ASP A 368 -2.40 -12.82 -29.68
N GLY A 369 -1.65 -13.30 -28.68
CA GLY A 369 -1.56 -12.68 -27.37
C GLY A 369 -1.90 -13.63 -26.23
N ALA A 370 -1.01 -13.68 -25.24
CA ALA A 370 -1.17 -14.53 -24.08
C ALA A 370 -0.59 -13.91 -22.81
N PHE A 371 -1.18 -14.23 -21.67
CA PHE A 371 -0.52 -14.15 -20.39
C PHE A 371 0.42 -15.35 -20.20
N ILE A 372 1.51 -15.13 -19.49
CA ILE A 372 2.40 -16.17 -18.98
C ILE A 372 1.98 -16.41 -17.53
N CYS A 373 1.53 -17.62 -17.21
CA CYS A 373 0.94 -17.94 -15.93
C CYS A 373 1.71 -19.06 -15.23
N GLN A 374 1.95 -18.87 -13.94
CA GLN A 374 2.44 -19.88 -13.01
C GLN A 374 1.27 -20.64 -12.41
N ASN A 375 1.45 -21.96 -12.26
CA ASN A 375 0.46 -22.88 -11.72
C ASN A 375 0.94 -23.54 -10.41
N SER A 376 0.01 -24.08 -9.63
CA SER A 376 0.25 -24.74 -8.35
C SER A 376 0.16 -26.28 -8.42
N TRP A 377 0.52 -26.89 -9.56
CA TRP A 377 0.52 -28.36 -9.75
C TRP A 377 1.93 -28.97 -9.85
N GLY A 378 2.94 -28.22 -9.40
CA GLY A 378 4.34 -28.63 -9.40
C GLY A 378 5.04 -28.38 -10.73
N THR A 379 6.37 -28.45 -10.67
CA THR A 379 7.26 -28.17 -11.82
C THR A 379 7.12 -29.17 -12.97
N GLY A 380 6.53 -30.34 -12.76
CA GLY A 380 6.27 -31.31 -13.83
C GLY A 380 5.16 -30.90 -14.80
N PHE A 381 4.40 -29.85 -14.49
CA PHE A 381 3.34 -29.32 -15.36
C PHE A 381 3.90 -28.24 -16.31
N GLY A 382 3.45 -28.22 -17.56
CA GLY A 382 3.79 -27.15 -18.51
C GLY A 382 5.29 -27.03 -18.78
N ASP A 383 5.79 -25.80 -18.75
CA ASP A 383 7.21 -25.40 -18.80
C ASP A 383 7.66 -25.07 -17.38
N ASP A 384 8.11 -26.09 -16.62
CA ASP A 384 8.51 -25.96 -15.22
C ASP A 384 7.46 -25.27 -14.32
N GLY A 385 6.20 -25.67 -14.45
CA GLY A 385 5.06 -25.11 -13.72
C GLY A 385 4.39 -23.92 -14.41
N VAL A 386 4.94 -23.45 -15.54
CA VAL A 386 4.48 -22.26 -16.28
C VAL A 386 3.78 -22.66 -17.58
N PHE A 387 2.79 -21.89 -17.99
CA PHE A 387 2.05 -22.11 -19.23
C PHE A 387 1.45 -20.79 -19.74
N TYR A 388 1.05 -20.78 -21.01
CA TYR A 388 0.44 -19.61 -21.65
C TYR A 388 -1.09 -19.68 -21.55
N ILE A 389 -1.74 -18.56 -21.23
CA ILE A 389 -3.20 -18.46 -21.25
C ILE A 389 -3.60 -17.35 -22.20
N SER A 390 -4.47 -17.65 -23.18
CA SER A 390 -4.90 -16.66 -24.16
C SER A 390 -5.56 -15.45 -23.50
N TYR A 391 -5.37 -14.26 -24.05
CA TYR A 391 -6.16 -13.08 -23.68
C TYR A 391 -7.67 -13.25 -23.91
N TYR A 392 -8.06 -14.26 -24.68
CA TYR A 392 -9.45 -14.56 -25.00
C TYR A 392 -10.05 -15.67 -24.14
N ASP A 393 -9.36 -16.14 -23.09
CA ASP A 393 -9.95 -17.02 -22.10
C ASP A 393 -11.08 -16.30 -21.34
N SER A 394 -12.22 -16.96 -21.15
CA SER A 394 -13.42 -16.36 -20.56
C SER A 394 -13.28 -15.92 -19.11
N ASN A 395 -12.24 -16.39 -18.39
CA ASN A 395 -12.10 -16.20 -16.96
C ASN A 395 -10.84 -15.41 -16.57
N ILE A 396 -9.72 -15.62 -17.28
CA ILE A 396 -8.44 -14.99 -16.92
C ILE A 396 -8.54 -13.47 -16.83
N GLY A 397 -7.92 -12.90 -15.81
CA GLY A 397 -7.92 -11.47 -15.55
C GLY A 397 -9.17 -10.93 -14.85
N ASN A 398 -10.24 -11.71 -14.71
CA ASN A 398 -11.39 -11.31 -13.87
C ASN A 398 -11.05 -11.47 -12.39
N GLN A 399 -11.44 -10.48 -11.58
CA GLN A 399 -11.18 -10.47 -10.14
C GLN A 399 -9.70 -10.72 -9.79
N ALA A 400 -8.81 -10.22 -10.64
CA ALA A 400 -7.37 -10.40 -10.49
C ALA A 400 -6.84 -9.50 -9.37
N VAL A 401 -5.86 -9.98 -8.59
CA VAL A 401 -5.38 -9.30 -7.39
C VAL A 401 -3.87 -9.09 -7.44
N SER A 402 -3.46 -7.84 -7.26
CA SER A 402 -2.07 -7.46 -7.00
C SER A 402 -1.89 -7.15 -5.52
N TYR A 403 -0.83 -7.69 -4.92
CA TYR A 403 -0.43 -7.41 -3.54
C TYR A 403 0.65 -6.33 -3.57
N VAL A 404 0.27 -5.09 -3.24
CA VAL A 404 1.00 -3.89 -3.68
C VAL A 404 2.00 -3.40 -2.63
N SER A 405 1.57 -3.34 -1.37
CA SER A 405 2.38 -2.87 -0.26
C SER A 405 2.35 -3.89 0.87
N ILE A 406 3.54 -4.36 1.24
CA ILE A 406 3.73 -5.35 2.29
C ILE A 406 4.69 -4.73 3.31
N ASP A 407 4.18 -4.54 4.51
CA ASP A 407 4.98 -4.13 5.65
C ASP A 407 5.74 -5.33 6.21
N THR A 408 7.05 -5.14 6.26
CA THR A 408 8.07 -6.12 6.64
C THR A 408 8.94 -5.59 7.77
N ASN A 409 8.66 -4.36 8.22
CA ASN A 409 9.47 -3.63 9.19
C ASN A 409 8.70 -3.35 10.48
N ASN A 410 7.50 -3.94 10.63
CA ASN A 410 6.56 -3.68 11.71
C ASN A 410 6.31 -2.18 11.86
N THR A 411 5.94 -1.53 10.76
CA THR A 411 5.58 -0.11 10.72
C THR A 411 4.46 0.19 11.72
N TYR A 412 3.57 -0.79 11.95
CA TYR A 412 2.53 -0.76 12.95
C TYR A 412 2.57 -2.03 13.81
N ASN A 413 2.40 -1.87 15.12
CA ASN A 413 2.46 -2.99 16.07
C ASN A 413 1.07 -3.52 16.47
N TYR A 414 0.03 -2.73 16.27
CA TYR A 414 -1.34 -3.03 16.71
C TYR A 414 -2.36 -2.75 15.61
N ILE A 415 -3.40 -3.59 15.58
CA ILE A 415 -4.55 -3.45 14.69
C ILE A 415 -5.84 -3.55 15.50
N TYR A 416 -6.74 -2.59 15.30
CA TYR A 416 -8.09 -2.57 15.82
C TYR A 416 -9.05 -2.85 14.67
N GLN A 417 -9.84 -3.92 14.80
CA GLN A 417 -10.70 -4.44 13.74
C GLN A 417 -11.84 -5.29 14.33
N SER A 418 -12.88 -5.45 13.54
CA SER A 418 -14.03 -6.34 13.80
C SER A 418 -14.51 -6.94 12.48
N ASP A 419 -13.60 -7.16 11.53
CA ASP A 419 -13.92 -7.61 10.17
C ASP A 419 -12.97 -8.73 9.72
N LEU A 420 -12.89 -9.81 10.51
CA LEU A 420 -11.90 -10.87 10.30
C LEU A 420 -12.14 -11.71 9.04
N CYS A 421 -13.36 -11.73 8.51
CA CYS A 421 -13.67 -12.31 7.19
C CYS A 421 -13.64 -11.26 6.06
N GLY A 422 -13.35 -9.99 6.39
CA GLY A 422 -13.09 -8.93 5.42
C GLY A 422 -14.26 -8.65 4.48
N TRP A 423 -13.94 -8.29 3.23
CA TRP A 423 -14.95 -7.85 2.28
C TRP A 423 -15.78 -9.00 1.72
N VAL A 424 -17.02 -9.14 2.21
CA VAL A 424 -18.01 -10.10 1.67
C VAL A 424 -19.28 -9.43 1.15
N GLY A 425 -19.49 -8.15 1.47
CA GLY A 425 -20.65 -7.36 1.04
C GLY A 425 -20.39 -5.86 0.95
N GLN A 426 -21.44 -5.14 0.57
CA GLN A 426 -21.41 -3.67 0.48
C GLN A 426 -22.73 -3.03 0.90
N ILE A 427 -22.63 -1.90 1.61
CA ILE A 427 -23.77 -1.12 2.10
C ILE A 427 -23.65 0.36 1.73
N GLY A 428 -24.77 1.08 1.79
CA GLY A 428 -24.84 2.51 1.48
C GLY A 428 -26.25 2.97 1.14
N TYR A 429 -26.39 4.25 0.80
CA TYR A 429 -27.68 4.93 0.67
C TYR A 429 -28.17 5.09 -0.78
N ASN A 430 -27.84 4.13 -1.66
CA ASN A 430 -28.09 4.26 -3.10
C ASN A 430 -27.43 5.52 -3.68
N LYS A 431 -26.21 5.79 -3.20
CA LYS A 431 -25.37 6.92 -3.56
C LYS A 431 -23.93 6.43 -3.69
N GLN A 432 -23.14 7.15 -4.48
CA GLN A 432 -21.69 6.94 -4.61
C GLN A 432 -20.92 7.26 -3.34
N TRP A 433 -21.53 7.95 -2.38
CA TRP A 433 -20.89 8.34 -1.13
C TRP A 433 -21.69 7.93 0.11
N ALA A 434 -20.96 7.71 1.20
CA ALA A 434 -21.50 7.46 2.54
C ALA A 434 -20.43 7.75 3.60
N TYR A 435 -20.88 7.91 4.83
CA TYR A 435 -20.01 7.87 6.01
C TYR A 435 -20.15 6.51 6.70
N GLY A 436 -19.03 5.93 7.11
CA GLY A 436 -18.95 4.79 8.01
C GLY A 436 -18.11 5.15 9.23
N ALA A 437 -18.37 4.55 10.38
CA ALA A 437 -17.56 4.73 11.57
C ALA A 437 -17.44 3.42 12.34
N ASN A 438 -16.23 3.06 12.76
CA ASN A 438 -16.00 1.99 13.73
C ASN A 438 -15.47 2.58 15.03
N THR A 439 -15.91 2.01 16.14
CA THR A 439 -15.50 2.42 17.49
C THR A 439 -14.70 1.32 18.14
N PHE A 440 -13.65 1.70 18.87
CA PHE A 440 -12.67 0.80 19.46
C PHE A 440 -12.38 1.20 20.90
N VAL A 441 -11.80 0.28 21.67
CA VAL A 441 -11.31 0.53 23.03
C VAL A 441 -9.82 0.22 23.04
N ALA A 442 -8.99 1.19 23.41
CA ALA A 442 -7.55 1.00 23.43
C ALA A 442 -7.12 -0.02 24.50
N ASP A 443 -6.25 -0.96 24.17
CA ASP A 443 -5.79 -2.02 25.09
C ASP A 443 -4.51 -1.66 25.87
N ALA A 444 -3.81 -0.63 25.39
CA ALA A 444 -2.63 -0.01 25.98
C ALA A 444 -2.56 1.49 25.66
N ASP A 445 -1.59 2.18 26.26
CA ASP A 445 -1.25 3.55 25.87
C ASP A 445 -0.55 3.52 24.51
N GLN A 446 -1.20 4.07 23.50
CA GLN A 446 -0.78 3.93 22.10
C GLN A 446 -0.99 5.23 21.31
N GLN A 447 -0.44 5.26 20.11
CA GLN A 447 -0.69 6.28 19.09
C GLN A 447 -1.38 5.61 17.90
N ILE A 448 -2.58 6.07 17.52
CA ILE A 448 -3.24 5.67 16.28
C ILE A 448 -2.64 6.46 15.13
N GLU A 449 -2.16 5.78 14.10
CA GLU A 449 -1.33 6.38 13.06
C GLU A 449 -1.81 6.11 11.64
N ALA A 450 -2.73 5.17 11.45
CA ALA A 450 -3.36 4.91 10.16
C ALA A 450 -4.74 4.29 10.30
N ALA A 451 -5.49 4.28 9.21
CA ALA A 451 -6.73 3.53 9.09
C ALA A 451 -6.81 2.81 7.75
N GLY A 452 -7.43 1.64 7.76
CA GLY A 452 -7.54 0.77 6.60
C GLY A 452 -8.99 0.62 6.13
N PHE A 453 -9.21 0.66 4.82
CA PHE A 453 -10.54 0.49 4.21
C PHE A 453 -10.47 -0.02 2.77
N TYR A 454 -11.59 -0.53 2.26
CA TYR A 454 -11.73 -0.91 0.85
C TYR A 454 -12.27 0.25 0.00
N ALA A 455 -11.58 0.55 -1.10
CA ALA A 455 -12.14 1.34 -2.20
C ALA A 455 -12.85 0.40 -3.17
N LEU A 456 -14.18 0.52 -3.26
CA LEU A 456 -15.03 -0.41 -4.02
C LEU A 456 -15.08 -0.15 -5.53
N GLY A 457 -14.36 0.87 -6.00
CA GLY A 457 -14.27 1.25 -7.41
C GLY A 457 -13.11 2.21 -7.64
N LYS A 458 -12.88 2.53 -8.91
CA LYS A 458 -11.83 3.45 -9.33
C LYS A 458 -12.10 4.88 -8.85
N ASP A 459 -11.03 5.67 -8.76
CA ASP A 459 -11.07 7.09 -8.42
C ASP A 459 -11.87 7.40 -7.14
N THR A 460 -11.70 6.55 -6.13
CA THR A 460 -12.38 6.70 -4.84
C THR A 460 -11.71 7.82 -4.04
N SER A 461 -12.46 8.89 -3.80
CA SER A 461 -12.06 9.95 -2.89
C SER A 461 -12.45 9.62 -1.45
N TYR A 462 -11.60 9.97 -0.49
CA TYR A 462 -11.80 9.65 0.92
C TYR A 462 -11.42 10.79 1.85
N GLN A 463 -12.02 10.79 3.04
CA GLN A 463 -11.59 11.57 4.20
C GLN A 463 -11.68 10.67 5.43
N ILE A 464 -10.63 10.64 6.23
CA ILE A 464 -10.54 9.86 7.46
C ILE A 464 -10.46 10.84 8.62
N TYR A 465 -11.28 10.59 9.62
CA TYR A 465 -11.34 11.38 10.83
C TYR A 465 -11.13 10.51 12.07
N PHE A 466 -10.49 11.10 13.07
CA PHE A 466 -10.32 10.52 14.40
C PHE A 466 -11.26 11.19 15.39
N VAL A 467 -11.84 10.41 16.30
CA VAL A 467 -12.67 10.88 17.41
C VAL A 467 -12.11 10.32 18.71
N SER A 468 -11.58 11.18 19.57
CA SER A 468 -11.11 10.81 20.93
C SER A 468 -12.29 10.65 21.90
N ASN A 469 -12.08 9.91 23.00
CA ASN A 469 -13.05 9.81 24.10
C ASN A 469 -14.50 9.52 23.64
N TYR A 470 -14.68 8.59 22.71
CA TYR A 470 -15.99 8.21 22.19
C TYR A 470 -16.89 7.66 23.30
N GLU A 471 -18.08 8.26 23.49
CA GLU A 471 -19.08 7.76 24.45
C GLU A 471 -20.33 7.22 23.75
N ASN A 472 -20.80 7.94 22.73
CA ASN A 472 -22.00 7.59 21.95
C ASN A 472 -21.98 8.33 20.60
N THR A 473 -22.98 8.09 19.75
CA THR A 473 -23.03 8.64 18.39
C THR A 473 -22.99 10.16 18.30
N SER A 474 -23.36 10.89 19.37
CA SER A 474 -23.21 12.36 19.38
C SER A 474 -21.74 12.81 19.38
N THR A 475 -20.84 12.03 19.97
CA THR A 475 -19.38 12.30 19.97
C THR A 475 -18.76 12.22 18.58
N LEU A 476 -19.37 11.49 17.62
CA LEU A 476 -18.89 11.41 16.24
C LEU A 476 -18.93 12.76 15.49
N SER A 477 -19.63 13.76 16.06
CA SER A 477 -19.61 15.12 15.55
C SER A 477 -18.30 15.86 15.85
N ASP A 478 -17.60 15.51 16.93
CA ASP A 478 -16.32 16.08 17.40
C ASP A 478 -15.10 15.45 16.68
N LYS A 479 -15.25 15.15 15.40
CA LYS A 479 -14.25 14.45 14.59
C LYS A 479 -13.17 15.40 14.06
N GLU A 480 -11.92 14.97 14.14
CA GLU A 480 -10.75 15.68 13.59
C GLU A 480 -10.31 15.04 12.27
N LEU A 481 -10.14 15.82 11.21
CA LEU A 481 -9.64 15.31 9.92
C LEU A 481 -8.16 14.93 10.06
N VAL A 482 -7.84 13.65 9.85
CA VAL A 482 -6.48 13.12 9.99
C VAL A 482 -5.85 12.69 8.67
N ALA A 483 -6.65 12.40 7.64
CA ALA A 483 -6.16 12.15 6.29
C ALA A 483 -7.26 12.41 5.26
N ALA A 484 -6.87 12.76 4.03
CA ALA A 484 -7.76 12.87 2.89
C ALA A 484 -6.98 12.61 1.60
N GLY A 485 -7.66 12.16 0.55
CA GLY A 485 -7.03 11.88 -0.73
C GLY A 485 -7.97 11.24 -1.73
N THR A 486 -7.39 10.72 -2.81
CA THR A 486 -8.07 9.90 -3.81
C THR A 486 -7.17 8.73 -4.17
N VAL A 487 -7.76 7.54 -4.31
CA VAL A 487 -7.08 6.34 -4.77
C VAL A 487 -7.66 5.92 -6.13
N SER A 488 -6.78 5.66 -7.10
CA SER A 488 -7.19 5.41 -8.49
C SER A 488 -7.76 4.01 -8.69
N ASN A 489 -7.19 3.00 -8.02
CA ASN A 489 -7.59 1.60 -8.22
C ASN A 489 -8.64 1.16 -7.21
N ARG A 490 -9.49 0.22 -7.63
CA ARG A 490 -10.30 -0.56 -6.71
C ARG A 490 -9.36 -1.43 -5.86
N GLY A 491 -9.58 -1.54 -4.55
CA GLY A 491 -8.60 -2.21 -3.69
C GLY A 491 -8.84 -2.05 -2.19
N TYR A 492 -7.86 -2.50 -1.41
CA TYR A 492 -7.71 -2.18 0.01
C TYR A 492 -6.53 -1.23 0.21
N TYR A 493 -6.68 -0.27 1.11
CA TYR A 493 -5.68 0.74 1.40
C TYR A 493 -5.54 0.98 2.90
N THR A 494 -4.31 0.94 3.41
CA THR A 494 -3.92 1.51 4.71
C THR A 494 -3.42 2.94 4.49
N ILE A 495 -4.14 3.92 5.04
CA ILE A 495 -3.80 5.33 4.90
C ILE A 495 -3.22 5.88 6.20
N LYS A 496 -1.97 6.35 6.12
CA LYS A 496 -1.28 7.04 7.22
C LYS A 496 -1.93 8.38 7.53
N PHE A 497 -2.00 8.72 8.81
CA PHE A 497 -2.49 10.00 9.30
C PHE A 497 -1.42 11.08 9.15
N ASN A 498 -1.86 12.32 8.94
CA ASN A 498 -1.00 13.50 8.95
C ASN A 498 -0.33 13.73 10.31
N SER A 499 -0.96 13.25 11.39
CA SER A 499 -0.41 13.30 12.75
C SER A 499 -0.93 12.11 13.55
N ALA A 500 -0.03 11.45 14.28
CA ALA A 500 -0.36 10.41 15.24
C ALA A 500 -1.36 10.91 16.30
N LYS A 501 -2.25 10.02 16.76
CA LYS A 501 -3.31 10.33 17.74
C LYS A 501 -3.17 9.52 19.01
N PRO A 502 -2.82 10.14 20.15
CA PRO A 502 -2.64 9.41 21.41
C PRO A 502 -3.98 8.90 21.93
N VAL A 503 -3.98 7.67 22.44
CA VAL A 503 -5.08 7.07 23.20
C VAL A 503 -4.54 6.44 24.48
N LYS A 504 -5.30 6.54 25.56
CA LYS A 504 -4.97 5.85 26.82
C LYS A 504 -5.62 4.50 26.90
N LYS A 505 -4.98 3.55 27.59
CA LYS A 505 -5.57 2.25 27.87
C LYS A 505 -6.98 2.39 28.45
N GLY A 506 -7.95 1.71 27.84
CA GLY A 506 -9.36 1.73 28.22
C GLY A 506 -10.16 2.91 27.64
N GLU A 507 -9.51 3.88 26.99
CA GLU A 507 -10.18 4.96 26.27
C GLU A 507 -10.87 4.40 25.03
N SER A 508 -12.12 4.80 24.83
CA SER A 508 -12.83 4.54 23.59
C SER A 508 -12.53 5.63 22.58
N PHE A 509 -12.32 5.25 21.32
CA PHE A 509 -12.12 6.17 20.20
C PHE A 509 -12.88 5.68 18.98
N ALA A 510 -13.01 6.52 17.95
CA ALA A 510 -13.62 6.11 16.69
C ALA A 510 -12.79 6.56 15.49
N ILE A 511 -12.83 5.74 14.44
CA ILE A 511 -12.42 6.12 13.09
C ILE A 511 -13.66 6.35 12.27
N VAL A 512 -13.80 7.56 11.72
CA VAL A 512 -14.87 7.92 10.80
C VAL A 512 -14.31 8.03 9.40
N LEU A 513 -14.87 7.28 8.47
CA LEU A 513 -14.53 7.27 7.05
C LEU A 513 -15.66 7.92 6.25
N TYR A 514 -15.34 8.97 5.50
CA TYR A 514 -16.14 9.38 4.34
C TYR A 514 -15.50 8.78 3.09
N VAL A 515 -16.32 8.14 2.26
CA VAL A 515 -15.92 7.67 0.93
C VAL A 515 -16.88 8.20 -0.11
N ASN A 516 -16.34 8.49 -1.28
CA ASN A 516 -17.08 8.79 -2.50
C ASN A 516 -16.41 8.04 -3.66
N THR A 517 -17.06 6.96 -4.08
CA THR A 517 -16.62 6.04 -5.13
C THR A 517 -17.53 6.21 -6.34
N PRO A 518 -17.05 6.75 -7.47
CA PRO A 518 -17.83 6.86 -8.69
C PRO A 518 -18.56 5.56 -9.06
N GLU A 519 -19.75 5.70 -9.63
CA GLU A 519 -20.58 4.61 -10.18
C GLU A 519 -21.07 3.52 -9.20
N THR A 520 -20.63 3.52 -7.93
CA THR A 520 -21.24 2.67 -6.91
C THR A 520 -22.49 3.29 -6.31
N LYS A 521 -23.35 2.43 -5.76
CA LYS A 521 -24.53 2.82 -4.96
C LYS A 521 -24.36 2.52 -3.47
N ARG A 522 -23.30 1.78 -3.14
CA ARG A 522 -23.03 1.21 -1.83
C ARG A 522 -21.51 1.21 -1.62
N PRO A 523 -20.92 2.34 -1.18
CA PRO A 523 -19.47 2.52 -1.20
C PRO A 523 -18.74 1.93 0.01
N LEU A 524 -19.45 1.37 1.00
CA LEU A 524 -18.82 0.82 2.20
C LEU A 524 -18.81 -0.71 2.17
N ALA A 525 -17.61 -1.29 2.33
CA ALA A 525 -17.42 -2.72 2.47
C ALA A 525 -17.86 -3.21 3.87
N VAL A 526 -18.43 -4.42 3.89
CA VAL A 526 -18.83 -5.09 5.13
C VAL A 526 -18.49 -6.57 5.11
N GLU A 527 -18.37 -7.16 6.31
CA GLU A 527 -18.57 -8.58 6.52
C GLU A 527 -19.97 -8.90 7.05
N TYR A 528 -20.54 -10.02 6.63
CA TYR A 528 -21.82 -10.53 7.12
C TYR A 528 -21.94 -12.03 6.82
N ALA A 529 -22.72 -12.74 7.63
CA ALA A 529 -23.03 -14.15 7.38
C ALA A 529 -24.17 -14.27 6.35
N THR A 530 -23.93 -14.94 5.22
CA THR A 530 -24.95 -15.17 4.18
C THR A 530 -25.05 -16.60 3.68
N ASP A 531 -23.98 -17.37 3.80
CA ASP A 531 -23.88 -18.73 3.27
C ASP A 531 -22.92 -19.57 4.12
N LYS A 532 -22.69 -20.82 3.71
CA LYS A 532 -21.79 -21.74 4.42
C LYS A 532 -20.35 -21.22 4.48
N MET A 533 -19.90 -20.43 3.49
CA MET A 533 -18.53 -19.91 3.49
C MET A 533 -18.36 -18.85 4.58
N THR A 534 -19.36 -17.98 4.73
CA THR A 534 -19.34 -16.82 5.64
C THR A 534 -20.02 -17.09 6.99
N GLN A 535 -20.35 -18.35 7.30
CA GLN A 535 -21.10 -18.71 8.50
C GLN A 535 -20.36 -18.40 9.82
N ALA A 536 -19.03 -18.28 9.75
CA ALA A 536 -18.16 -18.02 10.91
C ALA A 536 -18.00 -16.52 11.22
N VAL A 537 -18.59 -15.63 10.40
CA VAL A 537 -18.59 -14.19 10.67
C VAL A 537 -19.24 -13.91 12.03
N ASP A 538 -18.50 -13.24 12.91
CA ASP A 538 -19.02 -12.70 14.16
C ASP A 538 -19.41 -11.24 13.91
N ILE A 539 -20.67 -10.88 14.13
CA ILE A 539 -21.14 -9.48 14.04
C ILE A 539 -21.37 -8.86 15.42
N THR A 540 -20.96 -9.54 16.49
CA THR A 540 -21.19 -9.11 17.89
C THR A 540 -19.99 -8.41 18.50
N ASP A 541 -18.83 -8.52 17.86
CA ASP A 541 -17.58 -7.82 18.17
C ASP A 541 -17.51 -6.42 17.54
N GLY A 542 -18.34 -6.16 16.52
CA GLY A 542 -18.48 -4.88 15.85
C GLY A 542 -19.23 -3.83 16.66
N LYS A 543 -18.85 -2.57 16.45
CA LYS A 543 -19.56 -1.37 16.90
C LYS A 543 -19.47 -0.30 15.81
N GLY A 544 -20.09 -0.61 14.69
CA GLY A 544 -20.11 0.16 13.47
C GLY A 544 -21.35 1.06 13.35
N PHE A 545 -21.17 2.18 12.68
CA PHE A 545 -22.24 3.11 12.36
C PHE A 545 -22.15 3.58 10.92
N ILE A 546 -23.30 3.72 10.26
CA ILE A 546 -23.40 4.28 8.92
C ILE A 546 -24.19 5.58 8.96
N SER A 547 -23.79 6.56 8.13
CA SER A 547 -24.49 7.83 8.02
C SER A 547 -24.53 8.36 6.59
N ASN A 548 -25.67 8.95 6.25
CA ASN A 548 -25.90 9.64 4.98
C ASN A 548 -25.51 11.13 5.04
N ASN A 549 -25.06 11.66 6.17
CA ASN A 549 -24.70 13.09 6.27
C ASN A 549 -23.55 13.37 7.26
N GLY A 550 -23.03 12.33 7.93
CA GLY A 550 -21.99 12.45 8.93
C GLY A 550 -22.48 13.04 10.26
N LEU A 551 -23.80 13.12 10.47
CA LEU A 551 -24.45 13.69 11.66
C LEU A 551 -25.44 12.71 12.29
N ASP A 552 -26.30 12.09 11.47
CA ASP A 552 -27.29 11.10 11.89
C ASP A 552 -26.76 9.70 11.63
N TRP A 553 -26.60 8.91 12.68
CA TRP A 553 -25.90 7.62 12.64
C TRP A 553 -26.83 6.46 12.98
N GLU A 554 -26.77 5.41 12.15
CA GLU A 554 -27.49 4.15 12.34
C GLU A 554 -26.47 3.06 12.68
N ASN A 555 -26.74 2.26 13.72
CA ASN A 555 -25.88 1.13 14.05
C ASN A 555 -25.98 0.04 12.95
N VAL A 556 -24.84 -0.39 12.43
CA VAL A 556 -24.78 -1.28 11.26
C VAL A 556 -25.19 -2.71 11.63
N GLU A 557 -24.74 -3.18 12.79
CA GLU A 557 -25.04 -4.51 13.30
C GLU A 557 -26.56 -4.68 13.56
N ASP A 558 -27.22 -3.61 14.01
CA ASP A 558 -28.66 -3.57 14.23
C ASP A 558 -29.45 -3.46 12.92
N ALA A 559 -29.08 -2.50 12.06
CA ALA A 559 -29.84 -2.15 10.86
C ALA A 559 -29.71 -3.18 9.74
N VAL A 560 -28.49 -3.73 9.53
CA VAL A 560 -28.18 -4.58 8.38
C VAL A 560 -27.46 -5.89 8.73
N LYS A 561 -27.17 -6.15 10.02
CA LYS A 561 -26.57 -7.40 10.52
C LYS A 561 -25.19 -7.66 9.89
N SER A 562 -24.32 -6.65 9.96
CA SER A 562 -23.00 -6.66 9.34
C SER A 562 -22.00 -5.83 10.17
N ASN A 563 -20.70 -6.10 10.02
CA ASN A 563 -19.64 -5.23 10.53
C ASN A 563 -19.01 -4.45 9.37
N LEU A 564 -18.63 -3.19 9.61
CA LEU A 564 -17.90 -2.38 8.62
C LEU A 564 -16.44 -2.81 8.52
N CYS A 565 -15.91 -2.89 7.30
CA CYS A 565 -14.49 -3.14 7.06
C CYS A 565 -13.66 -1.84 7.18
N ILE A 566 -13.59 -1.29 8.40
CA ILE A 566 -12.78 -0.12 8.75
C ILE A 566 -11.86 -0.54 9.90
N LYS A 567 -10.55 -0.45 9.67
CA LYS A 567 -9.50 -0.82 10.65
C LYS A 567 -8.75 0.40 11.14
N ALA A 568 -8.17 0.34 12.34
CA ALA A 568 -7.22 1.33 12.84
C ALA A 568 -5.88 0.67 13.19
N TYR A 569 -4.78 1.33 12.85
CA TYR A 569 -3.42 0.84 13.11
C TYR A 569 -2.70 1.74 14.09
N ALA A 570 -1.95 1.15 15.00
CA ALA A 570 -1.34 1.86 16.10
C ALA A 570 0.06 1.36 16.47
N ASN A 571 0.80 2.24 17.14
CA ASN A 571 2.10 1.98 17.74
C ASN A 571 2.09 2.30 19.23
N ASN A 572 3.07 1.75 19.96
CA ASN A 572 3.28 2.16 21.35
C ASN A 572 3.71 3.64 21.38
N VAL A 573 3.27 4.37 22.40
CA VAL A 573 3.82 5.72 22.65
C VAL A 573 5.30 5.55 23.00
N MET A 574 6.21 5.95 22.11
CA MET A 574 7.63 6.08 22.48
C MET A 574 7.77 7.27 23.42
N GLU A 575 8.05 7.02 24.69
CA GLU A 575 8.51 8.06 25.60
C GLU A 575 9.87 8.54 25.09
N VAL A 576 9.90 9.73 24.48
CA VAL A 576 11.15 10.44 24.26
C VAL A 576 11.66 10.80 25.65
N PHE A 577 12.58 9.98 26.18
CA PHE A 577 13.35 10.39 27.34
C PHE A 577 14.16 11.63 26.92
N GLU A 578 13.67 12.81 27.28
CA GLU A 578 14.55 13.93 27.55
C GLU A 578 15.48 13.48 28.68
N GLU A 579 16.61 12.85 28.34
CA GLU A 579 17.69 12.67 29.31
C GLU A 579 18.19 14.06 29.71
N GLU A 580 17.59 14.56 30.79
CA GLU A 580 18.00 15.72 31.54
C GLU A 580 19.53 15.69 31.75
N THR A 581 20.25 16.60 31.11
CA THR A 581 20.91 17.78 31.70
C THR A 581 21.20 17.82 33.23
N LYS A 582 21.37 16.67 33.89
CA LYS A 582 21.79 16.52 35.30
C LYS A 582 23.11 15.75 35.41
N LYS A 583 24.09 16.09 34.58
CA LYS A 583 25.51 15.76 34.83
C LYS A 583 26.44 16.96 34.57
N VAL A 584 26.04 18.16 34.96
CA VAL A 584 26.98 19.28 35.18
C VAL A 584 26.57 20.07 36.43
N SER A 585 26.59 19.41 37.58
CA SER A 585 26.80 20.09 38.87
C SER A 585 27.18 19.06 39.93
N LYS A 586 28.47 18.71 39.98
CA LYS A 586 29.21 18.48 41.23
C LYS A 586 30.70 18.48 40.96
#